data_AF-A0A968Y366-F1
#
_entry.id   AF-A0A968Y366-F1
#
_cell.length_a   1.000
_cell.length_b   1.000
_cell.length_c   1.000
_cell.angle_alpha   90.00
_cell.angle_beta   90.00
_cell.angle_gamma   90.00
#
_symmetry.space_group_name_H-M   'P 1'
#
loop_
_entity.id
_entity.type
_entity.pdbx_description
1 polymer ?
#
loop_
_entity_poly.entity_id
_entity_poly.type
_entity_poly.pdbx_seq_one_letter_code
_entity_poly.pdbx_strand_id
1 'polypeptide(L)'
;MRKPSLGALVAAAIAAGTSAVLPSQPSQAQSRNQFFCGISQGKPSTVVRTSRGNQPLIVWNNESFSSSGWTPKRRCEEVSTRFQRFNDNGQLRFMRAGTFNGHKVLCIDS
;
A
#
# COMPACT_ATOMS: atom_id res chain seq x y z
N MET A 1 -62.16 -56.58 -0.07
CA MET A 1 -63.41 -55.87 0.33
C MET A 1 -63.03 -54.63 1.14
N ARG A 2 -63.67 -53.49 0.84
CA ARG A 2 -63.94 -52.28 1.67
C ARG A 2 -62.78 -51.48 2.32
N LYS A 3 -62.63 -50.24 1.78
CA LYS A 3 -62.09 -48.93 2.27
C LYS A 3 -62.32 -48.63 3.77
N PRO A 4 -61.58 -47.71 4.45
CA PRO A 4 -61.34 -46.28 4.10
C PRO A 4 -59.88 -45.79 4.34
N SER A 5 -59.29 -44.80 3.66
CA SER A 5 -59.56 -43.34 3.57
C SER A 5 -59.60 -42.57 4.91
N LEU A 6 -58.42 -42.16 5.37
CA LEU A 6 -58.15 -40.93 6.14
C LEU A 6 -56.85 -40.38 5.54
N GLY A 7 -56.67 -39.12 5.21
CA GLY A 7 -57.13 -37.89 5.84
C GLY A 7 -55.91 -36.96 5.74
N ALA A 8 -56.12 -35.76 5.22
CA ALA A 8 -55.13 -34.77 4.80
C ALA A 8 -53.93 -34.58 5.75
N LEU A 9 -52.80 -34.12 5.22
CA LEU A 9 -52.03 -33.01 5.78
C LEU A 9 -51.15 -32.39 4.69
N VAL A 10 -51.55 -31.21 4.24
CA VAL A 10 -50.77 -30.33 3.37
C VAL A 10 -49.62 -29.77 4.19
N ALA A 11 -48.39 -30.09 3.83
CA ALA A 11 -47.21 -29.41 4.37
C ALA A 11 -46.54 -28.64 3.23
N ALA A 12 -46.91 -27.36 3.08
CA ALA A 12 -46.21 -26.44 2.21
C ALA A 12 -44.89 -26.05 2.90
N ALA A 13 -43.77 -26.65 2.48
CA ALA A 13 -42.45 -26.24 2.93
C ALA A 13 -42.03 -24.97 2.17
N ILE A 14 -42.10 -23.82 2.83
CA ILE A 14 -41.57 -22.56 2.30
C ILE A 14 -40.05 -22.62 2.44
N ALA A 15 -39.35 -22.86 1.34
CA ALA A 15 -37.89 -22.75 1.30
C ALA A 15 -37.51 -21.26 1.43
N ALA A 16 -37.08 -20.85 2.63
CA ALA A 16 -36.49 -19.53 2.85
C ALA A 16 -35.07 -19.52 2.27
N GLY A 17 -34.90 -18.96 1.07
CA GLY A 17 -33.60 -18.75 0.46
C GLY A 17 -32.83 -17.65 1.19
N THR A 18 -31.74 -17.99 1.86
CA THR A 18 -30.82 -17.01 2.44
C THR A 18 -29.92 -16.46 1.34
N SER A 19 -30.23 -15.25 0.87
CA SER A 19 -29.31 -14.52 -0.01
C SER A 19 -28.09 -14.09 0.81
N ALA A 20 -26.97 -14.81 0.68
CA ALA A 20 -25.70 -14.40 1.23
C ALA A 20 -25.24 -13.12 0.53
N VAL A 21 -25.37 -11.97 1.21
CA VAL A 21 -24.78 -10.71 0.76
C VAL A 21 -23.29 -10.79 1.05
N LEU A 22 -22.50 -11.20 0.05
CA LEU A 22 -21.04 -11.12 0.14
C LEU A 22 -20.66 -9.64 0.16
N PRO A 23 -19.89 -9.15 1.16
CA PRO A 23 -19.32 -7.82 1.07
C PRO A 23 -18.37 -7.79 -0.12
N SER A 24 -18.75 -7.03 -1.15
CA SER A 24 -17.86 -6.69 -2.26
C SER A 24 -16.74 -5.84 -1.71
N GLN A 25 -15.63 -6.49 -1.31
CA GLN A 25 -14.41 -5.80 -0.97
C GLN A 25 -13.95 -5.07 -2.24
N PRO A 26 -13.90 -3.72 -2.26
CA PRO A 26 -13.44 -3.01 -3.44
C PRO A 26 -12.00 -3.46 -3.71
N SER A 27 -11.78 -4.04 -4.88
CA SER A 27 -10.45 -4.15 -5.46
C SER A 27 -9.97 -2.74 -5.71
N GLN A 28 -9.36 -2.12 -4.69
CA GLN A 28 -8.40 -1.06 -4.91
C GLN A 28 -7.38 -1.67 -5.85
N ALA A 29 -7.46 -1.34 -7.15
CA ALA A 29 -6.38 -1.61 -8.07
C ALA A 29 -5.14 -1.03 -7.40
N GLN A 30 -4.31 -1.91 -6.83
CA GLN A 30 -3.20 -1.53 -5.98
C GLN A 30 -2.17 -0.92 -6.92
N SER A 31 -2.37 0.36 -7.22
CA SER A 31 -1.47 1.21 -7.97
C SER A 31 -0.15 1.06 -7.25
N ARG A 32 0.73 0.24 -7.82
CA ARG A 32 1.94 -0.19 -7.15
C ARG A 32 2.76 1.07 -6.90
N ASN A 33 2.86 1.51 -5.64
CA ASN A 33 3.48 2.80 -5.29
C ASN A 33 4.77 3.04 -6.11
N GLN A 34 4.88 4.18 -6.76
CA GLN A 34 6.06 4.51 -7.55
C GLN A 34 7.31 4.63 -6.65
N PHE A 35 7.13 5.11 -5.42
CA PHE A 35 8.15 5.25 -4.39
C PHE A 35 7.79 4.42 -3.16
N PHE A 36 8.76 3.71 -2.60
CA PHE A 36 8.54 2.85 -1.44
C PHE A 36 9.82 2.63 -0.64
N CYS A 37 9.67 2.29 0.63
CA CYS A 37 10.79 1.84 1.45
C CYS A 37 11.10 0.38 1.12
N GLY A 38 12.33 0.10 0.74
CA GLY A 38 12.82 -1.24 0.43
C GLY A 38 14.19 -1.47 1.04
N ILE A 39 14.87 -2.52 0.57
CA ILE A 39 16.23 -2.85 0.97
C ILE A 39 17.14 -2.77 -0.26
N SER A 40 18.29 -2.11 -0.10
CA SER A 40 19.38 -2.14 -1.08
C SER A 40 20.67 -2.46 -0.33
N GLN A 41 21.41 -3.48 -0.79
CA GLN A 41 22.66 -3.93 -0.17
C GLN A 41 22.55 -4.15 1.35
N GLY A 42 21.43 -4.74 1.80
CA GLY A 42 21.16 -5.00 3.22
C GLY A 42 20.76 -3.79 4.07
N LYS A 43 20.57 -2.60 3.47
CA LYS A 43 20.21 -1.37 4.18
C LYS A 43 18.85 -0.82 3.78
N PRO A 44 18.06 -0.25 4.72
CA PRO A 44 16.81 0.45 4.39
C PRO A 44 17.07 1.53 3.35
N SER A 45 16.28 1.55 2.28
CA SER A 45 16.49 2.45 1.15
C SER A 45 15.16 2.95 0.60
N THR A 46 15.09 4.25 0.31
CA THR A 46 14.01 4.80 -0.51
C THR A 46 14.24 4.37 -1.95
N VAL A 47 13.29 3.63 -2.52
CA VAL A 47 13.39 3.01 -3.85
C VAL A 47 12.31 3.57 -4.76
N VAL A 48 12.68 3.87 -6.01
CA VAL A 48 11.74 4.27 -7.07
C VAL A 48 11.60 3.16 -8.11
N ARG A 49 10.38 2.93 -8.59
CA ARG A 49 10.10 2.03 -9.71
C ARG A 49 10.33 2.78 -11.02
N THR A 50 11.16 2.25 -11.90
CA THR A 50 11.39 2.85 -13.22
C THR A 50 11.20 1.80 -14.30
N SER A 51 11.18 2.21 -15.57
CA SER A 51 11.18 1.28 -16.70
C SER A 51 12.42 0.36 -16.71
N ARG A 52 13.52 0.78 -16.06
CA ARG A 52 14.75 -0.02 -15.86
C ARG A 52 14.70 -0.90 -14.61
N GLY A 53 13.54 -0.98 -13.94
CA GLY A 53 13.37 -1.67 -12.68
C GLY A 53 13.49 -0.76 -11.45
N ASN A 54 13.61 -1.39 -10.29
CA ASN A 54 13.69 -0.71 -9.00
C ASN A 54 15.08 -0.07 -8.82
N GLN A 55 15.13 1.23 -8.57
CA GLN A 55 16.38 1.98 -8.37
C GLN A 55 16.42 2.61 -6.96
N PRO A 56 17.50 2.43 -6.18
CA PRO A 56 17.64 3.09 -4.89
C PRO A 56 17.94 4.58 -5.08
N LEU A 57 17.16 5.45 -4.46
CA LEU A 57 17.38 6.91 -4.46
C LEU A 57 18.18 7.37 -3.24
N ILE A 58 17.84 6.84 -2.06
CA ILE A 58 18.48 7.18 -0.80
C ILE A 58 18.74 5.88 -0.04
N VAL A 59 19.99 5.64 0.34
CA VAL A 59 20.36 4.53 1.23
C VAL A 59 20.52 5.07 2.65
N TRP A 60 19.68 4.60 3.57
CA TRP A 60 19.69 5.02 4.96
C TRP A 60 20.65 4.14 5.75
N ASN A 61 21.86 4.62 6.00
CA ASN A 61 22.93 3.87 6.68
C ASN A 61 23.47 4.55 7.94
N ASN A 62 23.15 5.81 8.18
CA ASN A 62 23.70 6.62 9.26
C ASN A 62 22.85 6.44 10.54
N GLU A 63 23.41 5.97 11.63
CA GLU A 63 22.69 5.74 12.90
C GLU A 63 22.67 6.96 13.85
N SER A 64 23.30 8.08 13.52
CA SER A 64 23.47 9.24 14.42
C SER A 64 22.16 9.85 14.94
N PHE A 65 21.03 9.57 14.31
CA PHE A 65 19.71 10.09 14.71
C PHE A 65 18.84 9.04 15.43
N SER A 66 19.34 7.81 15.58
CA SER A 66 18.56 6.70 16.13
C SER A 66 18.22 6.89 17.60
N SER A 67 19.08 7.54 18.38
CA SER A 67 18.80 7.90 19.79
C SER A 67 17.61 8.84 19.95
N SER A 68 17.31 9.64 18.91
CA SER A 68 16.13 10.52 18.86
C SER A 68 14.91 9.83 18.22
N GLY A 69 14.94 8.50 18.05
CA GLY A 69 13.88 7.72 17.44
C GLY A 69 13.83 7.80 15.90
N TRP A 70 14.82 8.41 15.26
CA TRP A 70 14.93 8.54 13.80
C TRP A 70 15.88 7.49 13.21
N THR A 71 15.52 6.23 13.41
CA THR A 71 16.27 5.10 12.87
C THR A 71 16.32 5.13 11.33
N PRO A 72 17.31 4.49 10.68
CA PRO A 72 17.34 4.38 9.23
C PRO A 72 16.06 3.81 8.61
N LYS A 73 15.46 2.79 9.27
CA LYS A 73 14.18 2.20 8.83
C LYS A 73 13.06 3.23 8.87
N ARG A 74 12.90 3.95 9.98
CA ARG A 74 11.84 4.96 10.10
C ARG A 74 12.00 6.08 9.07
N ARG A 75 13.23 6.59 8.88
CA ARG A 75 13.49 7.61 7.85
C ARG A 75 13.19 7.11 6.45
N CYS A 76 13.52 5.85 6.16
CA CYS A 76 13.15 5.21 4.90
C CYS A 76 11.64 5.20 4.68
N GLU A 77 10.84 4.80 5.67
CA GLU A 77 9.38 4.76 5.60
C GLU A 77 8.77 6.16 5.40
N GLU A 78 9.16 7.12 6.24
CA GLU A 78 8.65 8.49 6.22
C GLU A 78 8.98 9.21 4.91
N VAL A 79 10.25 9.15 4.48
CA VAL A 79 10.69 9.83 3.26
C VAL A 79 10.10 9.18 2.02
N SER A 80 10.03 7.84 1.96
CA SER A 80 9.40 7.16 0.83
C SER A 80 7.91 7.49 0.72
N THR A 81 7.21 7.58 1.85
CA THR A 81 5.80 8.01 1.89
C THR A 81 5.64 9.43 1.36
N ARG A 82 6.55 10.33 1.73
CA ARG A 82 6.52 11.72 1.28
C ARG A 82 6.76 11.84 -0.24
N PHE A 83 7.74 11.09 -0.77
CA PHE A 83 7.94 11.00 -2.22
C PHE A 83 6.71 10.45 -2.94
N GLN A 84 6.10 9.39 -2.42
CA GLN A 84 4.89 8.83 -3.00
C GLN A 84 3.77 9.88 -3.05
N ARG A 85 3.56 10.67 -1.97
CA ARG A 85 2.57 11.76 -1.98
C ARG A 85 2.86 12.83 -3.03
N PHE A 86 4.12 13.24 -3.17
CA PHE A 86 4.48 14.21 -4.22
C PHE A 86 4.27 13.65 -5.63
N ASN A 87 4.55 12.35 -5.83
CA ASN A 87 4.27 11.66 -7.09
C ASN A 87 2.77 11.68 -7.40
N ASP A 88 1.95 11.29 -6.42
CA ASP A 88 0.50 11.16 -6.58
C ASP A 88 -0.17 12.51 -6.82
N ASN A 89 0.40 13.58 -6.26
CA ASN A 89 -0.02 14.95 -6.49
C ASN A 89 0.55 15.57 -7.78
N GLY A 90 1.35 14.85 -8.57
CA GLY A 90 1.97 15.37 -9.80
C GLY A 90 3.07 16.42 -9.57
N GLN A 91 3.63 16.52 -8.36
CA GLN A 91 4.61 17.54 -7.95
C GLN A 91 6.08 17.09 -8.09
N LEU A 92 6.33 15.88 -8.63
CA LEU A 92 7.69 15.37 -8.89
C LEU A 92 8.07 15.53 -10.37
N ARG A 93 8.05 16.76 -10.91
CA ARG A 93 8.51 16.99 -12.29
C ARG A 93 10.03 16.91 -12.39
N PHE A 94 10.73 17.47 -11.41
CA PHE A 94 12.19 17.41 -11.33
C PHE A 94 12.66 17.00 -9.95
N MET A 95 13.70 16.16 -9.90
CA MET A 95 14.45 15.83 -8.68
C MET A 95 15.92 16.13 -8.89
N ARG A 96 16.54 16.88 -7.99
CA ARG A 96 17.96 17.25 -8.08
C ARG A 96 18.65 17.17 -6.74
N ALA A 97 19.81 16.54 -6.70
CA ALA A 97 20.71 16.62 -5.55
C ALA A 97 21.31 18.02 -5.48
N GLY A 98 21.27 18.63 -4.29
CA GLY A 98 21.72 19.99 -4.05
C GLY A 98 22.42 20.15 -2.71
N THR A 99 22.77 21.39 -2.38
CA THR A 99 23.27 21.76 -1.07
C THR A 99 22.49 22.99 -0.59
N PHE A 100 21.90 22.91 0.60
CA PHE A 100 21.13 23.99 1.22
C PHE A 100 21.68 24.21 2.63
N ASN A 101 22.12 25.44 2.94
CA ASN A 101 22.77 25.78 4.22
C ASN A 101 23.92 24.84 4.61
N GLY A 102 24.73 24.41 3.64
CA GLY A 102 25.84 23.47 3.86
C GLY A 102 25.44 21.99 3.97
N HIS A 103 24.15 21.66 3.97
CA HIS A 103 23.65 20.28 4.05
C HIS A 103 23.29 19.74 2.67
N LYS A 104 23.63 18.47 2.40
CA LYS A 104 23.19 17.77 1.19
C LYS A 104 21.69 17.53 1.25
N VAL A 105 20.98 17.92 0.20
CA VAL A 105 19.52 17.81 0.09
C VAL A 105 19.12 17.21 -1.25
N LEU A 106 17.92 16.63 -1.31
CA LEU A 106 17.26 16.26 -2.55
C LEU A 106 16.10 17.24 -2.75
N CYS A 107 16.25 18.15 -3.70
CA CYS A 107 15.23 19.13 -4.04
C CYS A 107 14.24 18.52 -5.03
N ILE A 108 12.98 18.89 -4.87
CA ILE A 108 11.89 18.55 -5.78
C ILE A 108 11.30 19.87 -6.31
N ASP A 109 10.96 19.90 -7.60
CA ASP A 109 10.38 21.08 -8.25
C ASP A 109 9.28 20.66 -9.23
N SER A 110 8.33 21.58 -9.44
CA SER A 110 7.09 21.39 -10.20
C SER A 110 7.17 21.93 -11.61
#